data_AF-A0A656GL47-F1
#
_entry.id   AF-A0A656GL47-F1
#
_cell.length_a   1.000
_cell.length_b   1.000
_cell.length_c   1.000
_cell.angle_alpha   90.00
_cell.angle_beta   90.00
_cell.angle_gamma   90.00
#
_symmetry.space_group_name_H-M   'P 1'
#
loop_
_entity.id
_entity.type
_entity.pdbx_description
1 polymer ?
#
loop_
_entity_poly.entity_id
_entity_poly.type
_entity_poly.pdbx_seq_one_letter_code
_entity_poly.pdbx_strand_id
1 'polypeptide(L)'
;IGFFINTQVLRVQVDEQQSFAQLLDQVKQVVTGAQSHQELPFEHLVDALAPERNLGHNPLFQFKINQHVLAADDSGQRVSGLT
;
A
#
# COMPACT_ATOMS: atom_id res chain seq x y z
N ILE A 1 12.61 -6.74 23.85
CA ILE A 1 12.55 -5.94 22.61
C ILE A 1 11.54 -6.63 21.70
N GLY A 2 10.49 -5.94 21.27
CA GLY A 2 9.38 -6.52 20.48
C GLY A 2 9.36 -6.04 19.03
N PHE A 3 8.60 -6.72 18.17
CA PHE A 3 8.41 -6.37 16.75
C PHE A 3 7.10 -5.58 16.60
N PHE A 4 7.18 -4.28 16.28
CA PHE A 4 6.04 -3.35 16.28
C PHE A 4 5.66 -2.86 14.87
N ILE A 5 6.10 -3.55 13.81
CA ILE A 5 5.80 -3.15 12.44
C ILE A 5 4.55 -3.89 11.98
N ASN A 6 3.46 -3.16 11.73
CA ASN A 6 2.29 -3.70 11.05
C ASN A 6 2.44 -3.58 9.53
N THR A 7 1.95 -4.58 8.79
CA THR A 7 1.92 -4.56 7.32
C THR A 7 0.51 -4.21 6.85
N GLN A 8 0.37 -3.12 6.09
CA GLN A 8 -0.90 -2.74 5.47
C GLN A 8 -0.98 -3.24 4.03
N VAL A 9 -2.10 -3.85 3.67
CA VAL A 9 -2.36 -4.35 2.31
C VAL A 9 -3.04 -3.25 1.49
N LEU A 10 -2.47 -2.91 0.34
CA LEU A 10 -2.99 -1.89 -0.56
C LEU A 10 -3.51 -2.56 -1.84
N ARG A 11 -4.82 -2.52 -2.07
CA ARG A 11 -5.43 -3.05 -3.29
C ARG A 11 -5.69 -1.91 -4.27
N VAL A 12 -4.82 -1.80 -5.28
CA VAL A 12 -4.96 -0.83 -6.38
C VAL A 12 -5.48 -1.57 -7.60
N GLN A 13 -6.47 -1.00 -8.28
CA GLN A 13 -6.92 -1.48 -9.58
C GLN A 13 -6.30 -0.60 -10.64
N VAL A 14 -5.62 -1.21 -11.62
CA VAL A 14 -5.03 -0.49 -12.74
C VAL A 14 -5.95 -0.71 -13.94
N ASP A 15 -6.44 0.39 -14.50
CA ASP A 15 -7.24 0.40 -15.72
C ASP A 15 -6.46 1.16 -16.80
N GLU A 16 -6.21 0.51 -17.93
CA GLU A 16 -5.46 1.07 -19.05
C GLU A 16 -6.17 2.27 -19.71
N GLN A 17 -7.47 2.44 -19.46
CA GLN A 17 -8.24 3.58 -19.95
C GLN A 17 -8.08 4.83 -19.07
N GLN A 18 -7.57 4.68 -17.84
CA GLN A 18 -7.35 5.79 -16.93
C GLN A 18 -6.04 6.52 -17.25
N SER A 19 -6.06 7.85 -17.11
CA SER A 19 -4.83 8.62 -17.12
C SER A 19 -4.00 8.31 -15.87
N PHE A 20 -2.68 8.54 -15.96
CA PHE A 20 -1.81 8.35 -14.81
C PHE A 20 -2.22 9.22 -13.60
N ALA A 21 -2.72 10.44 -13.84
CA ALA A 21 -3.22 11.31 -12.78
C ALA A 21 -4.45 10.72 -12.07
N GLN A 22 -5.38 10.12 -12.83
CA GLN A 22 -6.55 9.44 -12.26
C GLN A 22 -6.13 8.22 -11.41
N LEU A 23 -5.18 7.43 -11.90
CA LEU A 23 -4.63 6.31 -11.14
C LEU A 23 -3.95 6.81 -9.85
N LEU A 24 -3.21 7.91 -9.90
CA LEU A 24 -2.53 8.48 -8.73
C LEU A 24 -3.55 8.95 -7.67
N ASP A 25 -4.64 9.58 -8.08
CA ASP A 25 -5.71 9.98 -7.17
C ASP A 25 -6.39 8.76 -6.52
N GLN A 26 -6.63 7.70 -7.30
CA GLN A 26 -7.15 6.44 -6.76
C GLN A 26 -6.18 5.81 -5.74
N VAL A 27 -4.89 5.75 -6.06
CA VAL A 27 -3.86 5.23 -5.15
C VAL A 27 -3.83 6.04 -3.85
N LYS A 28 -3.89 7.38 -3.94
CA LYS A 28 -3.95 8.26 -2.77
C LYS A 28 -5.14 7.93 -1.88
N GLN A 29 -6.33 7.75 -2.46
CA GLN A 29 -7.53 7.35 -1.70
C GLN A 29 -7.35 5.99 -1.00
N VAL A 30 -6.80 5.00 -1.70
CA VAL A 30 -6.53 3.66 -1.14
C VAL A 30 -5.54 3.75 0.02
N VAL A 31 -4.44 4.49 -0.14
CA VAL A 31 -3.41 4.65 0.89
C VAL A 31 -3.97 5.34 2.13
N THR A 32 -4.68 6.46 1.96
CA THR A 32 -5.29 7.18 3.09
C THR A 32 -6.36 6.33 3.80
N GLY A 33 -7.15 5.56 3.05
CA GLY A 33 -8.14 4.63 3.62
C GLY A 33 -7.53 3.44 4.35
N ALA A 34 -6.38 2.94 3.90
CA ALA A 34 -5.64 1.90 4.63
C ALA A 34 -5.05 2.46 5.93
N GLN A 35 -4.44 3.65 5.87
CA GLN A 35 -3.82 4.31 7.03
C GLN A 35 -4.82 4.61 8.15
N SER A 36 -6.09 4.89 7.84
CA SER A 36 -7.12 5.05 8.88
C SER A 36 -7.43 3.76 9.65
N HIS A 37 -6.98 2.60 9.17
CA HIS A 37 -7.13 1.28 9.79
C HIS A 37 -5.77 0.63 10.14
N GLN A 38 -4.71 1.42 10.27
CA GLN A 38 -3.33 0.93 10.47
C GLN A 38 -3.11 0.09 11.73
N GLU A 39 -4.02 0.12 12.69
CA GLU A 39 -3.97 -0.68 13.92
C GLU A 39 -4.42 -2.13 13.72
N LEU A 40 -5.07 -2.45 12.58
CA LEU A 40 -5.53 -3.81 12.27
C LEU A 40 -4.32 -4.70 11.94
N PRO A 41 -4.02 -5.75 12.71
CA PRO A 41 -2.93 -6.65 12.40
C PRO A 41 -3.14 -7.39 11.07
N PHE A 42 -2.08 -7.52 10.27
CA PHE A 42 -2.11 -8.26 9.00
C PHE A 42 -2.70 -9.67 9.14
N GLU A 43 -2.32 -10.42 10.17
CA GLU A 43 -2.80 -11.80 10.38
C GLU A 43 -4.33 -11.87 10.55
N HIS A 44 -4.93 -10.89 11.24
CA HIS A 44 -6.39 -10.83 11.38
C HIS A 44 -7.09 -10.62 10.03
N LEU A 45 -6.46 -9.86 9.12
CA LEU A 45 -6.97 -9.68 7.76
C LEU A 45 -6.88 -10.98 6.95
N VAL A 46 -5.77 -11.73 7.09
CA VAL A 46 -5.62 -13.06 6.47
C VAL A 46 -6.68 -14.02 6.98
N ASP A 47 -6.89 -14.08 8.29
CA ASP A 47 -7.90 -14.94 8.91
C ASP A 47 -9.32 -14.59 8.42
N ALA A 48 -9.64 -13.30 8.33
CA ALA A 48 -10.95 -12.84 7.87
C ALA A 48 -11.20 -13.11 6.37
N LEU A 49 -10.17 -13.02 5.53
CA LEU A 49 -10.29 -13.24 4.08
C LEU A 49 -10.12 -14.72 3.69
N ALA A 50 -9.56 -15.54 4.58
CA ALA A 50 -9.33 -16.98 4.40
C ALA A 50 -8.83 -17.38 2.99
N PRO A 51 -7.73 -16.78 2.50
CA PRO A 51 -7.20 -17.11 1.18
C PRO A 51 -6.67 -18.56 1.14
N GLU A 52 -6.56 -19.12 -0.07
CA GLU A 52 -5.97 -20.46 -0.24
C GLU A 52 -4.54 -20.49 0.30
N ARG A 53 -4.28 -21.45 1.19
CA ARG A 53 -2.98 -21.55 1.87
C ARG A 53 -1.92 -22.11 0.93
N ASN A 54 -0.90 -21.29 0.65
CA ASN A 54 0.27 -21.69 -0.13
C ASN A 54 1.55 -21.34 0.63
N LEU A 55 2.45 -22.30 0.83
CA LEU A 55 3.72 -22.10 1.56
C LEU A 55 4.80 -21.37 0.74
N GLY A 56 4.61 -21.25 -0.58
CA GLY A 56 5.55 -20.58 -1.48
C GLY A 56 5.32 -19.07 -1.65
N HIS A 57 4.18 -18.54 -1.19
CA HIS A 57 3.80 -17.14 -1.41
C HIS A 57 3.17 -16.52 -0.16
N ASN A 58 3.27 -15.19 -0.06
CA ASN A 58 2.52 -14.45 0.95
C ASN A 58 1.01 -14.44 0.57
N PRO A 59 0.11 -14.58 1.56
CA PRO A 59 -1.31 -14.89 1.31
C PRO A 59 -2.10 -13.79 0.59
N LEU A 60 -1.69 -12.51 0.69
CA LEU A 60 -2.48 -11.39 0.16
C LEU A 60 -1.74 -10.52 -0.86
N PHE A 61 -0.40 -10.49 -0.83
CA PHE A 61 0.41 -9.69 -1.75
C PHE A 61 1.73 -10.38 -2.03
N GLN A 62 2.39 -10.02 -3.14
CA GLN A 62 3.69 -10.58 -3.50
C GLN A 62 4.79 -9.53 -3.51
N PHE A 63 4.42 -8.25 -3.57
CA PHE A 63 5.33 -7.12 -3.56
C PHE A 63 5.11 -6.28 -2.31
N LYS A 64 6.20 -5.90 -1.63
CA LYS A 64 6.19 -5.00 -0.48
C LYS A 64 7.14 -3.86 -0.73
N ILE A 65 6.67 -2.64 -0.47
CA ILE A 65 7.48 -1.43 -0.48
C ILE A 65 7.64 -0.98 0.97
N ASN A 66 8.88 -0.73 1.39
CA ASN A 66 9.15 -0.06 2.65
C ASN A 66 9.74 1.31 2.32
N GLN A 67 9.00 2.37 2.64
CA GLN A 67 9.49 3.73 2.44
C GLN A 67 10.00 4.27 3.77
N HIS A 68 11.30 4.52 3.85
CA HIS A 68 11.86 5.32 4.92
C HIS A 68 11.80 6.78 4.48
N VAL A 69 10.86 7.55 5.04
CA VAL A 69 10.81 8.99 4.79
C VAL A 69 11.99 9.61 5.53
N LEU A 70 13.13 9.71 4.85
CA LEU A 70 14.14 10.69 5.21
C LEU A 70 13.45 12.04 5.05
N ALA A 71 13.45 12.88 6.10
CA ALA A 71 12.85 14.21 6.04
C ALA A 71 13.30 14.88 4.74
N ALA A 72 12.37 14.99 3.80
CA ALA A 72 12.68 15.51 2.48
C ALA A 72 13.06 16.98 2.67
N ASP A 73 14.19 17.38 2.09
CA ASP A 73 14.45 18.79 1.84
C ASP A 73 13.23 19.32 1.06
N ASP A 74 12.61 20.39 1.56
CA ASP A 74 11.30 20.93 1.16
C ASP A 74 11.22 21.41 -0.31
N SER A 75 12.26 21.12 -1.11
CA SER A 75 12.19 21.17 -2.57
C SER A 75 11.24 20.09 -3.08
N GLY A 76 9.94 20.41 -3.12
CA GLY A 76 8.89 19.58 -3.68
C GLY A 76 9.38 18.92 -4.97
N GLN A 77 9.61 17.61 -4.90
CA GLN A 77 10.14 16.83 -6.00
C GLN A 77 9.06 16.76 -7.08
N ARG A 78 9.06 17.73 -7.99
CA ARG A 78 8.16 17.77 -9.13
C ARG A 78 8.45 16.54 -9.99
N VAL A 79 7.54 15.58 -9.95
CA VAL A 79 7.56 14.44 -10.86
C VAL A 79 7.11 14.98 -12.22
N SER A 80 8.06 15.12 -13.13
CA SER A 80 7.81 15.63 -14.49
C SER A 80 6.77 14.76 -15.19
N GLY A 81 5.69 15.36 -15.71
CA GLY A 81 4.61 14.67 -16.44
C GLY A 81 3.24 14.59 -15.72
N LEU A 82 3.08 15.21 -14.55
CA LEU A 82 1.83 15.22 -13.76
C LEU A 82 1.07 16.57 -13.73
N THR A 83 1.30 17.47 -14.69
CA THR A 83 0.55 18.73 -14.85
C THR A 83 -0.53 18.63 -15.91
#